data_AF-A0A7Z9JLU7-F1
#
_entry.id   AF-A0A7Z9JLU7-F1
#
_cell.length_a   1.000
_cell.length_b   1.000
_cell.length_c   1.000
_cell.angle_alpha   90.00
_cell.angle_beta   90.00
_cell.angle_gamma   90.00
#
_symmetry.space_group_name_H-M   'P 1'
#
loop_
_entity.id
_entity.type
_entity.pdbx_description
1 polymer ?
#
loop_
_entity_poly.entity_id
_entity_poly.type
_entity_poly.pdbx_seq_one_letter_code
_entity_poly.pdbx_strand_id
1 'polypeptide(L)' 'MLSYDGENHGLAKKENQLDYQGRILQWFAHYLKGEPAPDWISTGVPFIQQKDGLKAKRPIG' A
#
# COMPACT_ATOMS: atom_id res chain seq x y z
N MET A 1 3.50 7.16 -4.54
CA MET A 1 2.18 6.95 -5.20
C MET A 1 1.83 5.48 -5.11
N LEU A 2 0.61 5.13 -4.71
CA LEU A 2 0.15 3.73 -4.68
C LEU A 2 -0.38 3.33 -6.06
N SER A 3 -0.08 2.11 -6.50
CA SER A 3 -0.53 1.56 -7.77
C SER A 3 -0.89 0.09 -7.57
N TYR A 4 -2.03 -0.32 -8.12
CA TYR A 4 -2.56 -1.69 -7.99
C TYR A 4 -2.73 -2.29 -9.39
N ASP A 5 -1.98 -3.35 -9.68
CA ASP A 5 -1.98 -3.98 -11.00
C ASP A 5 -3.35 -4.60 -11.35
N GLY A 6 -3.85 -4.24 -12.52
CA GLY A 6 -5.13 -4.72 -13.04
C GLY A 6 -6.36 -4.04 -12.42
N GLU A 7 -6.18 -2.93 -11.70
CA GLU A 7 -7.26 -2.03 -11.28
C GLU A 7 -7.34 -0.82 -12.22
N ASN A 8 -8.50 -0.15 -12.24
CA ASN A 8 -8.72 1.06 -13.04
C ASN A 8 -8.83 2.29 -12.11
N HIS A 9 -9.63 3.31 -12.47
CA HIS A 9 -9.86 4.50 -11.65
C HIS A 9 -10.31 4.17 -10.21
N GLY A 10 -11.05 3.07 -10.04
CA GLY A 10 -11.41 2.53 -8.74
C GLY A 10 -10.87 1.11 -8.52
N LEU A 11 -10.79 0.71 -7.25
CA LEU A 11 -10.39 -0.64 -6.85
C LEU A 11 -11.62 -1.56 -6.84
N ALA A 12 -11.63 -2.57 -7.70
CA ALA A 12 -12.67 -3.57 -7.80
C ALA A 12 -12.36 -4.82 -6.96
N LYS A 13 -11.10 -5.23 -6.85
CA LYS A 13 -10.70 -6.40 -6.05
C LYS A 13 -10.72 -6.06 -4.56
N LYS A 14 -11.33 -6.93 -3.76
CA LYS A 14 -11.52 -6.70 -2.34
C LYS A 14 -10.20 -6.59 -1.59
N GLU A 15 -9.22 -7.38 -1.99
CA GLU A 15 -7.88 -7.42 -1.41
C GLU A 15 -7.18 -6.06 -1.58
N ASN A 16 -7.31 -5.45 -2.76
CA ASN A 16 -6.74 -4.14 -3.05
C ASN A 16 -7.44 -3.03 -2.26
N GLN A 17 -8.77 -3.13 -2.09
CA GLN A 17 -9.53 -2.18 -1.26
C GLN A 17 -9.07 -2.20 0.20
N LEU A 18 -8.86 -3.39 0.78
CA LEU A 18 -8.42 -3.55 2.16
C LEU A 18 -6.99 -3.03 2.36
N ASP A 19 -6.07 -3.40 1.47
CA ASP A 19 -4.68 -2.91 1.51
C ASP A 19 -4.63 -1.38 1.36
N TYR A 20 -5.42 -0.81 0.45
CA TYR A 20 -5.52 0.63 0.26
C TYR A 20 -6.05 1.35 1.51
N GLN A 21 -7.10 0.82 2.14
CA GLN A 21 -7.61 1.36 3.39
C GLN A 21 -6.54 1.34 4.48
N GLY A 22 -5.83 0.22 4.65
CA GLY A 22 -4.76 0.10 5.64
C GLY A 22 -3.62 1.10 5.40
N ARG A 23 -3.20 1.27 4.14
CA ARG A 23 -2.15 2.23 3.77
C ARG A 23 -2.55 3.68 3.99
N ILE A 24 -3.80 4.04 3.73
CA ILE A 24 -4.34 5.37 4.06
C ILE A 24 -4.24 5.62 5.56
N LEU A 25 -4.64 4.65 6.39
CA LEU A 25 -4.59 4.79 7.84
C LEU A 25 -3.15 4.94 8.34
N GLN A 26 -2.20 4.17 7.80
CA GLN A 26 -0.78 4.29 8.11
C GLN A 26 -0.19 5.65 7.70
N TRP A 27 -0.62 6.17 6.55
CA TRP A 27 -0.24 7.51 6.10
C TRP A 27 -0.72 8.58 7.08
N PHE A 28 -1.99 8.52 7.50
CA PHE A 28 -2.53 9.45 8.50
C PHE A 28 -1.85 9.30 9.86
N ALA A 29 -1.58 8.07 10.29
CA ALA A 29 -0.87 7.80 11.54
C ALA A 29 0.51 8.47 11.54
N HIS A 30 1.27 8.33 10.45
CA HIS A 30 2.57 8.98 10.34
C HIS A 30 2.46 10.51 10.35
N TYR A 31 1.70 11.09 9.43
CA TYR A 31 1.72 12.55 9.22
C TYR A 31 0.87 13.34 10.21
N LEU A 32 -0.19 12.76 10.75
CA LEU A 32 -1.12 13.48 11.63
C LEU A 32 -0.97 13.10 13.10
N LYS A 33 -0.44 11.92 13.41
CA LYS A 33 -0.24 11.46 14.80
C LYS A 33 1.23 11.39 15.21
N GLY A 34 2.17 11.53 14.26
CA GLY A 34 3.60 11.45 14.54
C GLY A 34 4.11 10.02 14.77
N GLU A 35 3.35 9.01 14.36
CA GLU A 35 3.81 7.62 14.43
C GLU A 35 4.99 7.38 13.45
N PRO A 36 5.88 6.41 13.72
CA PRO A 36 6.96 6.07 12.81
C PRO A 36 6.44 5.71 11.41
N ALA A 37 7.06 6.26 10.36
CA ALA A 37 6.69 5.94 8.99
C ALA A 37 7.08 4.47 8.67
N PRO A 38 6.15 3.63 8.20
CA PRO A 38 6.52 2.33 7.63
C PRO A 38 7.37 2.52 6.36
N ASP A 39 8.20 1.54 6.05
CA ASP A 39 9.20 1.61 4.97
C ASP A 39 8.64 2.05 3.60
N TRP A 40 7.39 1.66 3.30
CA TRP A 40 6.76 2.00 2.03
C TRP A 40 6.43 3.50 1.89
N ILE A 41 6.32 4.24 2.99
CA ILE A 41 6.11 5.71 3.00
C ILE A 41 7.45 6.42 2.81
N SER A 42 8.50 5.98 3.51
CA SER A 42 9.80 6.68 3.54
C SER A 42 10.69 6.37 2.34
N THR A 43 10.75 5.09 1.96
CA THR A 43 11.68 4.60 0.92
C THR A 43 10.98 4.39 -0.42
N GLY A 44 9.66 4.15 -0.37
CA GLY A 44 8.91 3.67 -1.52
C GLY A 44 9.34 2.26 -1.93
N VAL A 45 8.57 1.63 -2.82
CA VAL A 45 8.95 0.33 -3.40
C VAL A 45 9.03 0.51 -4.92
N PRO A 46 10.18 0.25 -5.56
CA PRO A 46 10.29 0.30 -7.02
C PRO A 46 9.22 -0.57 -7.68
N PHE A 47 8.52 -0.03 -8.69
CA PHE A 47 7.39 -0.72 -9.33
C PHE A 47 7.75 -2.12 -9.87
N ILE A 48 8.96 -2.28 -10.41
CA ILE A 48 9.46 -3.58 -10.90
C ILE A 48 9.55 -4.61 -9.75
N GLN A 49 9.96 -4.18 -8.56
CA GLN A 49 10.02 -5.04 -7.37
C GLN A 49 8.65 -5.28 -6.73
N GLN A 50 7.65 -4.41 -6.97
CA GLN A 50 6.29 -4.61 -6.48
C GLN A 50 5.63 -5.83 -7.13
N LYS A 51 5.85 -6.08 -8.42
CA LYS A 51 5.29 -7.25 -9.13
C LYS A 51 5.77 -8.58 -8.52
N ASP A 52 7.04 -8.63 -8.15
CA ASP A 52 7.63 -9.82 -7.52
C ASP A 52 7.29 -9.90 -6.02
N GLY A 53 7.19 -8.74 -5.34
CA GLY A 53 6.87 -8.64 -3.91
C GLY A 53 5.40 -8.89 -3.57
N LEU A 54 4.46 -8.58 -4.48
CA LEU A 54 3.03 -8.89 -4.34
C LEU A 54 2.76 -10.39 -4.32
N LYS A 55 3.66 -11.21 -4.88
CA LYS A 55 3.61 -12.68 -4.73
C LYS A 55 4.10 -13.17 -3.37
N ALA A 56 4.86 -12.35 -2.63
CA ALA A 56 5.56 -12.75 -1.42
C ALA A 56 4.93 -12.23 -0.12
N LYS A 57 4.12 -11.17 -0.14
CA LYS A 57 3.52 -10.58 1.07
C LYS A 57 2.01 -10.78 1.13
N ARG A 58 1.54 -11.31 2.27
CA ARG A 58 0.11 -11.33 2.61
C ARG A 58 -0.43 -9.91 2.63
N PRO A 59 -1.64 -9.67 2.10
CA PRO A 59 -2.30 -8.37 2.27
C PRO A 59 -2.35 -8.05 3.77
N ILE A 60 -2.20 -6.77 4.09
CA ILE A 60 -2.35 -6.29 5.47
C ILE A 60 -3.80 -6.58 5.85
N GLY A 61 -3.99 -7.68 6.59
CA GLY A 61 -5.29 -8.16 7.05
C GLY A 61 -5.82 -7.33 8.20
#